data_AF-A0A926TBS9-F1
#
_entry.id   AF-A0A926TBS9-F1
#
_cell.length_a   1.000
_cell.length_b   1.000
_cell.length_c   1.000
_cell.angle_alpha   90.00
_cell.angle_beta   90.00
_cell.angle_gamma   90.00
#
_symmetry.space_group_name_H-M   'P 1'
#
loop_
_entity.id
_entity.type
_entity.pdbx_description
1 polymer ?
#
loop_
_entity_poly.entity_id
_entity_poly.type
_entity_poly.pdbx_seq_one_letter_code
_entity_poly.pdbx_strand_id
1 'polypeptide(L)'
;MDEPEFKVIFEELTPKQRKVLQRFLAGETDEAIATALYLEPSTIRRHIANICKAFGFSNAEGEHYSHREELIDLFARHRSELVNPQLVYQGKFANLEFPGSPLTLKSPLYVERPPIEEQCLQEICKPGGLVRIRAPQYMGKTSLLHRILARASEINYATVRLNLRQAEAAVLADLDTFLRWFCVNLSQKLNLSVQLDDYWDGERFGSLVSCTTYFQFCILEQLHQNLVLGLDEVDWLFEFPQVAQGFFALLRSWHEEANNLEIWQRLRLVVAHSTEVYIPLNLNQSPFNVGLPIRLPELSIEQVQWLAKQYGWHSSIQAMQPLVSMVGGHPYLLQLAFYHLQQGKTLEQLLQAAPTQAGIYRDHLRRHWQVLQDYPELQTALDRVIANEP
;
A
#
# COMPACT_ATOMS: atom_id res chain seq x y z
N MET A 1 0.48 -27.28 -12.49
CA MET A 1 0.45 -28.74 -12.45
C MET A 1 -0.76 -29.17 -11.64
N ASP A 2 -1.53 -30.14 -12.13
CA ASP A 2 -2.69 -30.69 -11.42
C ASP A 2 -2.30 -31.92 -10.56
N GLU A 3 -3.22 -32.41 -9.73
CA GLU A 3 -2.93 -33.51 -8.78
C GLU A 3 -2.57 -34.85 -9.46
N PRO A 4 -3.21 -35.26 -10.58
CA PRO A 4 -2.82 -36.46 -11.32
C PRO A 4 -1.41 -36.38 -11.90
N GLU A 5 -1.06 -35.27 -12.56
CA GLU A 5 0.26 -35.04 -13.14
C GLU A 5 1.35 -35.02 -12.08
N PHE A 6 1.08 -34.39 -10.92
CA PHE A 6 1.98 -34.41 -9.77
C PHE A 6 2.30 -35.83 -9.30
N LYS A 7 1.30 -36.69 -9.14
CA LYS A 7 1.48 -38.07 -8.61
C LYS A 7 2.34 -38.91 -9.53
N VAL A 8 2.10 -38.83 -10.85
CA VAL A 8 2.89 -39.56 -11.86
C VAL A 8 4.37 -39.17 -11.78
N ILE A 9 4.67 -37.87 -11.83
CA ILE A 9 6.06 -37.38 -11.78
C ILE A 9 6.73 -37.74 -10.45
N PHE A 10 6.01 -37.66 -9.33
CA PHE A 10 6.52 -38.04 -8.02
C PHE A 10 6.86 -39.54 -7.91
N GLU A 11 6.05 -40.39 -8.55
CA GLU A 11 6.28 -41.84 -8.62
C GLU A 11 7.45 -42.21 -9.54
N GLU A 12 7.76 -41.41 -10.55
CA GLU A 12 8.90 -41.63 -11.45
C GLU A 12 10.26 -41.23 -10.85
N LEU A 13 10.27 -40.47 -9.74
CA LEU A 13 11.52 -40.11 -9.06
C LEU A 13 12.28 -41.34 -8.60
N THR A 14 13.58 -41.39 -8.91
CA THR A 14 14.46 -42.48 -8.49
C THR A 14 14.56 -42.58 -6.96
N PRO A 15 14.87 -43.75 -6.39
CA PRO A 15 15.02 -43.90 -4.93
C PRO A 15 16.02 -42.93 -4.31
N LYS A 16 17.08 -42.56 -5.04
CA LYS A 16 18.06 -41.56 -4.60
C LYS A 16 17.49 -40.14 -4.61
N GLN A 17 16.80 -39.75 -5.68
CA GLN A 17 16.13 -38.44 -5.76
C GLN A 17 15.08 -38.28 -4.66
N ARG A 18 14.28 -39.32 -4.36
CA ARG A 18 13.29 -39.26 -3.27
C ARG A 18 13.94 -39.04 -1.91
N LYS A 19 15.06 -39.70 -1.62
CA LYS A 19 15.81 -39.51 -0.36
C LYS A 19 16.39 -38.10 -0.25
N VAL A 20 16.95 -37.55 -1.34
CA VAL A 20 17.43 -36.17 -1.39
C VAL A 20 16.27 -35.19 -1.19
N LEU A 21 15.16 -35.40 -1.89
CA LEU A 21 13.97 -34.57 -1.81
C LEU A 21 13.37 -34.54 -0.40
N GLN A 22 13.25 -35.70 0.26
CA GLN A 22 12.73 -35.77 1.64
C GLN A 22 13.57 -34.96 2.62
N ARG A 23 14.90 -35.07 2.56
CA ARG A 23 15.79 -34.31 3.45
C ARG A 23 15.83 -32.83 3.11
N PHE A 24 15.78 -32.49 1.82
CA PHE A 24 15.64 -31.10 1.37
C PHE A 24 14.35 -30.47 1.89
N LEU A 25 13.20 -31.13 1.71
CA LEU A 25 11.91 -30.65 2.21
C LEU A 25 11.81 -30.70 3.74
N ALA A 26 12.67 -31.43 4.44
CA ALA A 26 12.80 -31.37 5.90
C ALA A 26 13.57 -30.14 6.41
N GLY A 27 14.23 -29.38 5.53
CA GLY A 27 14.96 -28.16 5.87
C GLY A 27 16.46 -28.34 6.07
N GLU A 28 17.03 -29.46 5.64
CA GLU A 28 18.46 -29.72 5.73
C GLU A 28 19.25 -28.95 4.65
N THR A 29 20.48 -28.51 4.97
CA THR A 29 21.38 -27.88 3.99
C THR A 29 22.00 -28.91 3.05
N ASP A 30 22.49 -28.47 1.88
CA ASP A 30 23.14 -29.36 0.92
C ASP A 30 24.29 -30.16 1.55
N GLU A 31 25.06 -29.55 2.46
CA GLU A 31 26.16 -30.17 3.19
C GLU A 31 25.67 -31.22 4.18
N ALA A 32 24.56 -30.97 4.87
CA ALA A 32 23.96 -31.93 5.80
C ALA A 32 23.40 -33.15 5.05
N ILE A 33 22.70 -32.90 3.93
CA ILE A 33 22.17 -33.95 3.05
C ILE A 33 23.32 -34.78 2.46
N ALA A 34 24.37 -34.11 1.97
CA ALA A 34 25.57 -34.74 1.41
C ALA A 34 26.24 -35.67 2.43
N THR A 35 26.48 -35.18 3.64
CA THR A 35 27.05 -35.95 4.75
C THR A 35 26.20 -37.18 5.07
N ALA A 36 24.88 -37.00 5.19
CA ALA A 36 24.00 -38.08 5.60
C ALA A 36 23.75 -39.14 4.53
N LEU A 37 23.91 -38.79 3.25
CA LEU A 37 23.77 -39.72 2.13
C LEU A 37 25.11 -40.26 1.61
N TYR A 38 26.24 -39.86 2.22
CA TYR A 38 27.60 -40.17 1.77
C TYR A 38 27.82 -39.77 0.31
N LEU A 39 27.41 -38.55 -0.04
CA LEU A 39 27.51 -37.96 -1.37
C LEU A 39 28.27 -36.63 -1.32
N GLU A 40 28.72 -36.16 -2.47
CA GLU A 40 29.29 -34.82 -2.63
C GLU A 40 28.17 -33.74 -2.66
N PRO A 41 28.34 -32.55 -2.04
CA PRO A 41 27.37 -31.45 -2.12
C PRO A 41 27.01 -31.04 -3.55
N SER A 42 27.97 -31.12 -4.48
CA SER A 42 27.73 -30.89 -5.91
C SER A 42 26.73 -31.89 -6.51
N THR A 43 26.73 -33.13 -6.02
CA THR A 43 25.79 -34.17 -6.42
C THR A 43 24.39 -33.92 -5.86
N ILE A 44 24.29 -33.36 -4.64
CA ILE A 44 23.01 -32.94 -4.07
C ILE A 44 22.38 -31.81 -4.90
N ARG A 45 23.14 -30.76 -5.23
CA ARG A 45 22.66 -29.66 -6.10
C ARG A 45 22.13 -30.17 -7.43
N ARG A 46 22.87 -31.11 -8.05
CA ARG A 46 22.46 -31.73 -9.31
C ARG A 46 21.17 -32.55 -9.16
N HIS A 47 21.02 -33.29 -8.06
CA HIS A 47 19.78 -34.02 -7.79
C HIS A 47 18.58 -33.08 -7.63
N ILE A 48 18.72 -32.01 -6.85
CA ILE A 48 17.67 -31.00 -6.67
C ILE A 48 17.31 -30.35 -8.01
N ALA A 49 18.29 -29.92 -8.81
CA ALA A 49 18.05 -29.34 -10.13
C ALA A 49 17.32 -30.30 -11.07
N ASN A 50 17.69 -31.58 -11.07
CA ASN A 50 17.01 -32.61 -11.88
C ASN A 50 15.57 -32.85 -11.40
N ILE A 51 15.30 -32.75 -10.10
CA ILE A 51 13.95 -32.86 -9.55
C ILE A 51 13.12 -31.64 -9.97
N CYS A 52 13.67 -30.42 -9.86
CA CYS A 52 13.01 -29.22 -10.35
C CYS A 52 12.62 -29.35 -11.84
N LYS A 53 13.54 -29.83 -12.68
CA LYS A 53 13.29 -30.07 -14.10
C LYS A 53 12.19 -31.12 -14.33
N ALA A 54 12.17 -32.20 -13.54
CA ALA A 54 11.13 -33.22 -13.64
C ALA A 54 9.73 -32.64 -13.35
N PHE A 55 9.63 -31.68 -12.44
CA PHE A 55 8.39 -30.96 -12.11
C PHE A 55 8.12 -29.74 -13.02
N GLY A 56 8.80 -29.63 -14.16
CA GLY A 56 8.57 -28.57 -15.15
C GLY A 56 9.26 -27.24 -14.86
N PHE A 57 10.15 -27.18 -13.87
CA PHE A 57 10.94 -25.98 -13.57
C PHE A 57 12.30 -26.03 -14.27
N SER A 58 12.42 -25.31 -15.38
CA SER A 58 13.65 -25.23 -16.19
C SER A 58 13.96 -23.79 -16.59
N ASN A 59 15.24 -23.46 -16.77
CA ASN A 59 15.72 -22.16 -17.25
C ASN A 59 15.70 -22.11 -18.79
N ALA A 60 15.51 -20.93 -19.39
CA ALA A 60 15.77 -20.73 -20.81
C ALA A 60 17.29 -20.68 -21.09
N GLU A 61 17.67 -20.67 -22.37
CA GLU A 61 19.08 -20.60 -22.77
C GLU A 61 19.74 -19.31 -22.24
N GLY A 62 20.79 -19.47 -21.44
CA GLY A 62 21.54 -18.36 -20.83
C GLY A 62 21.11 -17.98 -19.41
N GLU A 63 20.10 -18.63 -18.84
CA GLU A 63 19.59 -18.33 -17.50
C GLU A 63 20.09 -19.31 -16.42
N HIS A 64 20.46 -18.77 -15.25
CA HIS A 64 21.04 -19.53 -14.14
C HIS A 64 20.39 -19.17 -12.79
N TYR A 65 19.09 -19.38 -12.68
CA TYR A 65 18.36 -19.27 -11.40
C TYR A 65 18.02 -20.63 -10.80
N SER A 66 17.75 -20.63 -9.49
CA SER A 66 17.49 -21.81 -8.67
C SER A 66 15.99 -21.97 -8.40
N HIS A 67 15.39 -23.07 -8.86
CA HIS A 67 13.95 -23.38 -8.71
C HIS A 67 13.57 -24.05 -7.39
N ARG A 68 14.30 -23.74 -6.31
CA ARG A 68 14.11 -24.41 -5.02
C ARG A 68 12.82 -24.00 -4.34
N GLU A 69 12.48 -22.71 -4.42
CA GLU A 69 11.29 -22.16 -3.78
C GLU A 69 10.02 -22.64 -4.48
N GLU A 70 10.00 -22.66 -5.80
CA GLU A 70 8.91 -23.17 -6.62
C GLU A 70 8.65 -24.65 -6.32
N LEU A 71 9.72 -25.43 -6.11
CA LEU A 71 9.62 -26.83 -5.70
C LEU A 71 9.04 -26.97 -4.29
N ILE A 72 9.48 -26.16 -3.32
CA ILE A 72 8.91 -26.17 -1.95
C ILE A 72 7.42 -25.82 -1.99
N ASP A 73 7.04 -24.77 -2.74
CA ASP A 73 5.67 -24.30 -2.91
C ASP A 73 4.77 -25.35 -3.55
N LEU A 74 5.27 -26.04 -4.58
CA LEU A 74 4.54 -27.11 -5.24
C LEU A 74 4.24 -28.26 -4.27
N PHE A 75 5.24 -28.68 -3.49
CA PHE A 75 5.06 -29.76 -2.51
C PHE A 75 4.17 -29.33 -1.35
N ALA A 76 4.21 -28.06 -0.93
CA ALA A 76 3.30 -27.54 0.07
C ALA A 76 1.82 -27.62 -0.37
N ARG A 77 1.55 -27.48 -1.67
CA ARG A 77 0.18 -27.55 -2.24
C ARG A 77 -0.35 -28.98 -2.39
N HIS A 78 0.50 -29.93 -2.76
CA HIS A 78 0.06 -31.30 -3.10
C HIS A 78 0.43 -32.38 -2.05
N ARG A 79 1.45 -32.14 -1.21
CA ARG A 79 2.01 -33.09 -0.23
C ARG A 79 2.56 -32.35 1.00
N SER A 80 1.72 -31.54 1.64
CA SER A 80 2.11 -30.69 2.78
C SER A 80 2.78 -31.45 3.94
N GLU A 81 2.46 -32.74 4.11
CA GLU A 81 3.03 -33.62 5.13
C GLU A 81 4.53 -33.89 4.97
N LEU A 82 5.09 -33.68 3.77
CA LEU A 82 6.51 -33.88 3.49
C LEU A 82 7.34 -32.61 3.65
N VAL A 83 6.69 -31.44 3.81
CA VAL A 83 7.35 -30.14 3.82
C VAL A 83 7.43 -29.61 5.24
N ASN A 84 8.65 -29.34 5.70
CA ASN A 84 8.87 -28.60 6.92
C ASN A 84 8.20 -27.23 6.79
N PRO A 85 7.22 -26.87 7.66
CA PRO A 85 6.51 -25.60 7.55
C PRO A 85 7.45 -24.40 7.49
N GLN A 86 8.61 -24.45 8.17
CA GLN A 86 9.61 -23.37 8.17
C GLN A 86 10.19 -23.07 6.78
N LEU A 87 10.25 -24.03 5.86
CA LEU A 87 10.74 -23.81 4.49
C LEU A 87 9.75 -23.02 3.63
N VAL A 88 8.46 -23.31 3.78
CA VAL A 88 7.38 -22.55 3.11
C VAL A 88 7.37 -21.11 3.60
N TYR A 89 7.68 -20.91 4.89
CA TYR A 89 7.84 -19.59 5.46
C TYR A 89 9.10 -18.89 4.92
N GLN A 90 10.28 -19.53 4.93
CA GLN A 90 11.52 -18.89 4.46
C GLN A 90 11.48 -18.48 2.98
N GLY A 91 10.92 -19.29 2.08
CA GLY A 91 10.78 -18.94 0.66
C GLY A 91 9.76 -17.82 0.40
N LYS A 92 8.63 -17.80 1.12
CA LYS A 92 7.67 -16.68 1.05
C LYS A 92 8.24 -15.34 1.56
N PHE A 93 9.26 -15.40 2.42
CA PHE A 93 9.81 -14.21 3.07
C PHE A 93 11.16 -13.74 2.53
N ALA A 94 11.75 -14.46 1.57
CA ALA A 94 12.99 -14.04 0.90
C ALA A 94 12.85 -12.70 0.16
N ASN A 95 11.60 -12.27 -0.14
CA ASN A 95 11.28 -11.03 -0.84
C ASN A 95 10.30 -10.12 -0.07
N LEU A 96 10.27 -10.15 1.27
CA LEU A 96 9.48 -9.15 2.00
C LEU A 96 10.10 -7.76 1.82
N GLU A 97 9.37 -6.87 1.17
CA GLU A 97 9.75 -5.47 1.04
C GLU A 97 9.87 -4.80 2.40
N PHE A 98 10.87 -3.92 2.55
CA PHE A 98 11.04 -3.14 3.77
C PHE A 98 9.80 -2.25 4.01
N PRO A 99 9.20 -2.26 5.22
CA PRO A 99 7.99 -1.48 5.50
C PRO A 99 8.20 0.03 5.32
N GLY A 100 7.17 0.72 4.82
CA GLY A 100 7.15 2.18 4.68
C GLY A 100 6.58 2.68 3.36
N SER A 101 6.60 1.84 2.34
CA SER A 101 5.97 2.11 1.04
C SER A 101 4.49 1.70 1.02
N PRO A 102 3.64 2.34 0.19
CA PRO A 102 2.30 1.84 -0.06
C PRO A 102 2.31 0.41 -0.60
N LEU A 103 1.40 -0.41 -0.09
CA LEU A 103 1.32 -1.83 -0.45
C LEU A 103 0.70 -2.01 -1.83
N THR A 104 1.36 -2.78 -2.68
CA THR A 104 0.84 -3.17 -4.01
C THR A 104 -0.49 -3.92 -3.89
N LEU A 105 -1.26 -3.97 -4.99
CA LEU A 105 -2.56 -4.64 -5.04
C LEU A 105 -2.46 -6.14 -4.70
N LYS A 106 -1.36 -6.78 -5.07
CA LYS A 106 -1.10 -8.21 -4.84
C LYS A 106 -0.34 -8.49 -3.54
N SER A 107 -0.03 -7.46 -2.75
CA SER A 107 0.71 -7.64 -1.51
C SER A 107 -0.11 -8.49 -0.53
N PRO A 108 0.46 -9.58 0.02
CA PRO A 108 -0.21 -10.41 1.03
C PRO A 108 -0.30 -9.70 2.38
N LEU A 109 0.33 -8.53 2.53
CA LEU A 109 0.44 -7.80 3.80
C LEU A 109 -0.70 -6.78 4.00
N TYR A 110 -1.57 -6.60 3.00
CA TYR A 110 -2.69 -5.69 3.14
C TYR A 110 -3.76 -6.31 4.02
N VAL A 111 -4.04 -5.64 5.14
CA VAL A 111 -5.10 -6.02 6.06
C VAL A 111 -6.37 -5.26 5.68
N GLU A 112 -7.38 -5.99 5.20
CA GLU A 112 -8.70 -5.41 4.94
C GLU A 112 -9.36 -4.90 6.24
N ARG A 113 -10.16 -3.84 6.12
CA ARG A 113 -10.86 -3.22 7.26
C ARG A 113 -12.35 -3.13 7.00
N PRO A 114 -13.08 -4.26 6.94
CA PRO A 114 -14.52 -4.24 6.71
C PRO A 114 -15.25 -3.34 7.73
N PRO A 115 -16.22 -2.53 7.29
CA PRO A 115 -16.78 -2.46 5.94
C PRO A 115 -16.16 -1.36 5.04
N ILE A 116 -14.99 -0.81 5.37
CA ILE A 116 -14.45 0.41 4.75
C ILE A 116 -14.25 0.26 3.24
N GLU A 117 -13.62 -0.84 2.79
CA GLU A 117 -13.38 -1.08 1.36
C GLU A 117 -14.69 -1.09 0.59
N GLU A 118 -15.69 -1.84 1.06
CA GLU A 118 -16.99 -1.97 0.43
C GLU A 118 -17.74 -0.62 0.39
N GLN A 119 -17.71 0.14 1.49
CA GLN A 119 -18.31 1.48 1.53
C GLN A 119 -17.68 2.43 0.51
N CYS A 120 -16.35 2.38 0.34
CA CYS A 120 -15.67 3.18 -0.68
C CYS A 120 -16.13 2.80 -2.09
N LEU A 121 -16.26 1.50 -2.37
CA LEU A 121 -16.71 0.99 -3.68
C LEU A 121 -18.16 1.40 -3.97
N GLN A 122 -19.05 1.28 -2.98
CA GLN A 122 -20.44 1.71 -3.12
C GLN A 122 -20.54 3.21 -3.41
N GLU A 123 -19.70 4.03 -2.77
CA GLU A 123 -19.71 5.48 -2.97
C GLU A 123 -19.22 5.87 -4.37
N ILE A 124 -18.15 5.27 -4.88
CA ILE A 124 -17.67 5.60 -6.24
C ILE A 124 -18.63 5.12 -7.34
N CYS A 125 -19.59 4.24 -7.04
CA CYS A 125 -20.64 3.87 -7.98
C CYS A 125 -21.75 4.93 -8.08
N LYS A 126 -21.90 5.82 -7.10
CA LYS A 126 -22.94 6.87 -7.11
C LYS A 126 -22.57 8.02 -8.05
N PRO A 127 -23.52 8.60 -8.81
CA PRO A 127 -23.31 9.86 -9.54
C PRO A 127 -22.59 10.92 -8.71
N GLY A 128 -21.48 11.46 -9.22
CA GLY A 128 -20.70 12.48 -8.50
C GLY A 128 -19.98 12.00 -7.23
N GLY A 129 -19.94 10.69 -6.94
CA GLY A 129 -19.47 10.13 -5.68
C GLY A 129 -18.11 10.68 -5.21
N LEU A 130 -18.01 11.01 -3.92
CA LEU A 130 -16.82 11.58 -3.29
C LEU A 130 -16.47 10.79 -2.02
N VAL A 131 -15.30 10.16 -2.01
CA VAL A 131 -14.73 9.46 -0.85
C VAL A 131 -13.59 10.28 -0.27
N ARG A 132 -13.58 10.46 1.06
CA ARG A 132 -12.51 11.18 1.76
C ARG A 132 -11.85 10.29 2.79
N ILE A 133 -10.66 9.83 2.46
CA ILE A 133 -9.85 8.96 3.33
C ILE A 133 -9.01 9.85 4.24
N ARG A 134 -9.22 9.74 5.55
CA ARG A 134 -8.49 10.48 6.58
C ARG A 134 -7.89 9.56 7.63
N ALA A 135 -6.63 9.75 7.94
CA ALA A 135 -5.91 9.05 8.99
C ALA A 135 -4.54 9.69 9.20
N PRO A 136 -3.83 9.43 10.31
CA PRO A 136 -2.41 9.71 10.43
C PRO A 136 -1.58 9.16 9.26
N GLN A 137 -0.36 9.65 9.10
CA GLN A 137 0.58 9.10 8.13
C GLN A 137 0.78 7.60 8.40
N TYR A 138 1.15 6.83 7.38
CA TYR A 138 1.47 5.40 7.52
C TYR A 138 0.33 4.47 8.00
N MET A 139 -0.93 4.93 7.95
CA MET A 139 -2.14 4.13 8.24
C MET A 139 -2.70 3.35 7.03
N GLY A 140 -2.05 3.44 5.86
CA GLY A 140 -2.46 2.70 4.64
C GLY A 140 -3.48 3.44 3.75
N LYS A 141 -3.57 4.78 3.85
CA LYS A 141 -4.45 5.61 3.01
C LYS A 141 -4.22 5.38 1.51
N THR A 142 -2.96 5.51 1.08
CA THR A 142 -2.56 5.31 -0.31
C THR A 142 -2.82 3.88 -0.78
N SER A 143 -2.58 2.88 0.07
CA SER A 143 -2.87 1.46 -0.24
C SER A 143 -4.36 1.21 -0.49
N LEU A 144 -5.24 1.86 0.29
CA LEU A 144 -6.69 1.80 0.07
C LEU A 144 -7.08 2.54 -1.22
N LEU A 145 -6.53 3.74 -1.45
CA LEU A 145 -6.76 4.51 -2.68
C LEU A 145 -6.42 3.70 -3.93
N HIS A 146 -5.29 2.98 -3.94
CA HIS A 146 -4.92 2.10 -5.07
C HIS A 146 -5.97 1.02 -5.32
N ARG A 147 -6.49 0.41 -4.26
CA ARG A 147 -7.51 -0.65 -4.35
C ARG A 147 -8.83 -0.11 -4.87
N ILE A 148 -9.24 1.08 -4.44
CA ILE A 148 -10.45 1.73 -4.95
C ILE A 148 -10.31 1.99 -6.46
N LEU A 149 -9.17 2.53 -6.90
CA LEU A 149 -8.93 2.77 -8.33
C LEU A 149 -8.85 1.45 -9.13
N ALA A 150 -8.21 0.41 -8.59
CA ALA A 150 -8.16 -0.89 -9.25
C ALA A 150 -9.56 -1.48 -9.47
N ARG A 151 -10.40 -1.44 -8.43
CA ARG A 151 -11.78 -1.94 -8.49
C ARG A 151 -12.67 -1.08 -9.40
N ALA A 152 -12.45 0.24 -9.43
CA ALA A 152 -13.10 1.13 -10.40
C ALA A 152 -12.74 0.75 -11.85
N SER A 153 -11.46 0.42 -12.11
CA SER A 153 -11.03 -0.03 -13.43
C SER A 153 -11.69 -1.36 -13.83
N GLU A 154 -11.90 -2.28 -12.89
CA GLU A 154 -12.59 -3.56 -13.13
C GLU A 154 -14.06 -3.40 -13.55
N ILE A 155 -14.71 -2.31 -13.12
CA ILE A 155 -16.08 -1.95 -13.53
C ILE A 155 -16.11 -0.97 -14.72
N ASN A 156 -15.04 -0.93 -15.52
CA ASN A 156 -14.91 -0.14 -16.75
C ASN A 156 -14.99 1.39 -16.54
N TYR A 157 -14.43 1.88 -15.42
CA TYR A 157 -14.22 3.32 -15.23
C TYR A 157 -12.78 3.68 -15.62
N ALA A 158 -12.60 4.87 -16.20
CA ALA A 158 -11.29 5.48 -16.35
C ALA A 158 -10.78 5.88 -14.96
N THR A 159 -9.50 5.63 -14.67
CA THR A 159 -8.95 5.92 -13.35
C THR A 159 -7.64 6.68 -13.46
N VAL A 160 -7.49 7.69 -12.61
CA VAL A 160 -6.26 8.48 -12.54
C VAL A 160 -5.87 8.64 -11.08
N ARG A 161 -4.61 8.34 -10.76
CA ARG A 161 -3.99 8.74 -9.50
C ARG A 161 -3.08 9.93 -9.73
N LEU A 162 -3.24 10.97 -8.93
CA LEU A 162 -2.31 12.08 -8.85
C LEU A 162 -1.78 12.21 -7.42
N ASN A 163 -0.47 12.11 -7.26
CA ASN A 163 0.19 12.44 -5.99
C ASN A 163 0.62 13.91 -6.05
N LEU A 164 0.08 14.73 -5.15
CA LEU A 164 0.32 16.17 -5.17
C LEU A 164 1.71 16.58 -4.65
N ARG A 165 2.48 15.68 -4.03
CA ARG A 165 3.91 15.90 -3.78
C ARG A 165 4.77 15.90 -5.04
N GLN A 166 4.23 15.47 -6.18
CA GLN A 166 4.93 15.56 -7.46
C GLN A 166 4.96 16.99 -8.03
N ALA A 167 4.10 17.89 -7.51
CA ALA A 167 4.14 19.28 -7.89
C ALA A 167 5.31 19.98 -7.18
N GLU A 168 6.19 20.60 -7.97
CA GLU A 168 7.29 21.40 -7.44
C GLU A 168 6.76 22.64 -6.72
N ALA A 169 7.54 23.18 -5.77
CA ALA A 169 7.17 24.37 -5.02
C ALA A 169 6.86 25.58 -5.93
N ALA A 170 7.55 25.70 -7.08
CA ALA A 170 7.28 26.75 -8.06
C ALA A 170 5.88 26.61 -8.71
N VAL A 171 5.40 25.39 -8.92
CA VAL A 171 4.05 25.12 -9.43
C VAL A 171 3.00 25.42 -8.37
N LEU A 172 3.32 25.14 -7.10
CA LEU A 172 2.44 25.34 -5.96
C LEU A 172 2.42 26.79 -5.43
N ALA A 173 3.26 27.68 -5.97
CA ALA A 173 3.31 29.07 -5.58
C ALA A 173 2.10 29.89 -6.09
N ASP A 174 1.43 29.43 -7.14
CA ASP A 174 0.33 30.14 -7.79
C ASP A 174 -0.80 29.17 -8.19
N LEU A 175 -2.04 29.62 -7.99
CA LEU A 175 -3.22 28.80 -8.27
C LEU A 175 -3.40 28.54 -9.77
N ASP A 176 -3.17 29.52 -10.64
CA ASP A 176 -3.33 29.33 -12.10
C ASP A 176 -2.33 28.29 -12.61
N THR A 177 -1.07 28.45 -12.22
CA THR A 177 0.02 27.54 -12.56
C THR A 177 -0.24 26.13 -12.07
N PHE A 178 -0.71 25.98 -10.84
CA PHE A 178 -1.07 24.67 -10.28
C PHE A 178 -2.22 24.02 -11.03
N LEU A 179 -3.30 24.75 -11.33
CA LEU A 179 -4.46 24.18 -12.01
C LEU A 179 -4.15 23.82 -13.47
N ARG A 180 -3.29 24.58 -14.16
CA ARG A 180 -2.75 24.19 -15.47
C ARG A 180 -1.95 22.90 -15.36
N TRP A 181 -1.00 22.83 -14.42
CA TRP A 181 -0.21 21.60 -14.18
C TRP A 181 -1.11 20.41 -13.90
N PHE A 182 -2.15 20.60 -13.08
CA PHE A 182 -3.13 19.58 -12.77
C PHE A 182 -3.84 19.06 -14.03
N CYS A 183 -4.37 19.96 -14.87
CA CYS A 183 -5.03 19.61 -16.12
C CYS A 183 -4.10 18.89 -17.11
N VAL A 184 -2.84 19.36 -17.28
CA VAL A 184 -1.84 18.68 -18.13
C VAL A 184 -1.60 17.25 -17.66
N ASN A 185 -1.36 17.06 -16.37
CA ASN A 185 -1.08 15.74 -15.81
C ASN A 185 -2.25 14.77 -15.97
N LEU A 186 -3.49 15.27 -15.82
CA LEU A 186 -4.68 14.44 -16.05
C LEU A 186 -4.84 14.05 -17.51
N SER A 187 -4.74 15.02 -18.43
CA SER A 187 -4.81 14.75 -19.87
C SER A 187 -3.77 13.73 -20.29
N GLN A 188 -2.52 13.88 -19.85
CA GLN A 188 -1.45 12.91 -20.15
C GLN A 188 -1.73 11.52 -19.59
N LYS A 189 -2.16 11.40 -18.33
CA LYS A 189 -2.49 10.10 -17.71
C LYS A 189 -3.69 9.41 -18.35
N LEU A 190 -4.58 10.18 -18.96
CA LEU A 190 -5.74 9.68 -19.71
C LEU A 190 -5.45 9.46 -21.21
N ASN A 191 -4.23 9.73 -21.67
CA ASN A 191 -3.86 9.73 -23.09
C ASN A 191 -4.73 10.65 -23.96
N LEU A 192 -5.09 11.82 -23.42
CA LEU A 192 -5.83 12.88 -24.12
C LEU A 192 -4.88 13.99 -24.59
N SER A 193 -5.24 14.68 -25.67
CA SER A 193 -4.52 15.86 -26.13
C SER A 193 -4.58 16.99 -25.10
N VAL A 194 -3.45 17.64 -24.87
CA VAL A 194 -3.37 18.83 -24.00
C VAL A 194 -3.74 20.06 -24.84
N GLN A 195 -4.86 20.72 -24.52
CA GLN A 195 -5.40 21.86 -25.27
C GLN A 195 -5.58 23.10 -24.39
N LEU A 196 -4.60 23.39 -23.53
CA LEU A 196 -4.72 24.51 -22.59
C LEU A 196 -4.84 25.87 -23.31
N ASP A 197 -4.11 26.09 -24.40
CA ASP A 197 -4.08 27.38 -25.08
C ASP A 197 -5.44 27.77 -25.69
N ASP A 198 -6.26 26.77 -26.05
CA ASP A 198 -7.57 26.99 -26.67
C ASP A 198 -8.70 27.19 -25.64
N TYR A 199 -8.54 26.62 -24.43
CA TYR A 199 -9.61 26.52 -23.42
C TYR A 199 -9.27 27.21 -22.09
N TRP A 200 -8.11 27.84 -21.98
CA TRP A 200 -7.65 28.50 -20.76
C TRP A 200 -7.41 29.99 -20.95
N ASP A 201 -8.27 30.80 -20.34
CA ASP A 201 -8.12 32.25 -20.29
C ASP A 201 -8.33 32.73 -18.84
N GLY A 202 -7.23 32.66 -18.09
CA GLY A 202 -7.19 33.04 -16.68
C GLY A 202 -7.38 34.54 -16.45
N GLU A 203 -7.07 35.38 -17.43
CA GLU A 203 -7.23 36.84 -17.32
C GLU A 203 -8.70 37.27 -17.46
N ARG A 204 -9.46 36.62 -18.36
CA ARG A 204 -10.87 36.99 -18.60
C ARG A 204 -11.86 36.27 -17.72
N PHE A 205 -11.66 34.98 -17.44
CA PHE A 205 -12.64 34.16 -16.73
C PHE A 205 -12.18 33.70 -15.34
N GLY A 206 -10.89 33.83 -15.04
CA GLY A 206 -10.28 33.32 -13.81
C GLY A 206 -9.97 31.83 -13.87
N SER A 207 -8.91 31.42 -13.18
CA SER A 207 -8.34 30.07 -13.24
C SER A 207 -9.30 28.95 -12.83
N LEU A 208 -10.20 29.21 -11.88
CA LEU A 208 -11.19 28.21 -11.43
C LEU A 208 -12.21 27.89 -12.53
N VAL A 209 -12.70 28.93 -13.22
CA VAL A 209 -13.66 28.78 -14.32
C VAL A 209 -12.95 28.12 -15.50
N SER A 210 -11.75 28.59 -15.88
CA SER A 210 -10.96 27.97 -16.95
C SER A 210 -10.67 26.49 -16.67
N CYS A 211 -10.31 26.13 -15.43
CA CYS A 211 -10.09 24.74 -15.05
C CYS A 211 -11.37 23.91 -15.18
N THR A 212 -12.50 24.43 -14.71
CA THR A 212 -13.81 23.75 -14.81
C THR A 212 -14.21 23.53 -16.27
N THR A 213 -14.07 24.56 -17.11
CA THR A 213 -14.36 24.50 -18.55
C THR A 213 -13.46 23.48 -19.25
N TYR A 214 -12.14 23.52 -19.01
CA TYR A 214 -11.20 22.55 -19.56
C TYR A 214 -11.55 21.12 -19.13
N PHE A 215 -11.84 20.92 -17.84
CA PHE A 215 -12.16 19.60 -17.32
C PHE A 215 -13.45 19.03 -17.94
N GLN A 216 -14.46 19.88 -18.16
CA GLN A 216 -15.69 19.45 -18.82
C GLN A 216 -15.44 19.06 -20.29
N PHE A 217 -14.94 19.99 -21.11
CA PHE A 217 -14.87 19.82 -22.57
C PHE A 217 -13.68 18.97 -23.05
N CYS A 218 -12.53 19.10 -22.40
CA CYS A 218 -11.29 18.43 -22.83
C CYS A 218 -11.02 17.12 -22.10
N ILE A 219 -11.70 16.84 -20.98
CA ILE A 219 -11.54 15.60 -20.21
C ILE A 219 -12.83 14.79 -20.19
N LEU A 220 -13.89 15.28 -19.55
CA LEU A 220 -15.10 14.47 -19.30
C LEU A 220 -15.86 14.13 -20.59
N GLU A 221 -15.99 15.08 -21.52
CA GLU A 221 -16.66 14.85 -22.81
C GLU A 221 -15.86 13.92 -23.74
N GLN A 222 -14.53 13.90 -23.60
CA GLN A 222 -13.66 13.03 -24.40
C GLN A 222 -13.66 11.57 -23.92
N LEU A 223 -14.06 11.32 -22.68
CA LEU A 223 -14.17 9.97 -22.15
C LEU A 223 -15.54 9.37 -22.49
N HIS A 224 -15.57 8.07 -22.80
CA HIS A 224 -16.81 7.29 -22.90
C HIS A 224 -17.21 6.62 -21.57
N GLN A 225 -16.28 6.55 -20.62
CA GLN A 225 -16.43 5.93 -19.31
C GLN A 225 -16.62 6.99 -18.22
N ASN A 226 -17.05 6.59 -17.02
CA ASN A 226 -16.94 7.46 -15.84
C ASN A 226 -15.48 7.57 -15.40
N LEU A 227 -15.10 8.69 -14.81
CA LEU A 227 -13.73 8.97 -14.35
C LEU A 227 -13.67 8.90 -12.82
N VAL A 228 -12.78 8.07 -12.27
CA VAL A 228 -12.39 8.13 -10.85
C VAL A 228 -11.02 8.80 -10.72
N LEU A 229 -11.02 9.98 -10.10
CA LEU A 229 -9.81 10.72 -9.79
C LEU A 229 -9.41 10.51 -8.32
N GLY A 230 -8.31 9.77 -8.13
CA GLY A 230 -7.66 9.60 -6.84
C GLY A 230 -6.60 10.66 -6.60
N LEU A 231 -6.82 11.52 -5.60
CA LEU A 231 -5.89 12.54 -5.15
C LEU A 231 -5.20 12.08 -3.86
N ASP A 232 -3.89 11.94 -3.93
CA ASP A 232 -3.06 11.45 -2.84
C ASP A 232 -2.17 12.57 -2.29
N GLU A 233 -1.84 12.48 -1.00
CA GLU A 233 -1.04 13.47 -0.26
C GLU A 233 -1.53 14.92 -0.44
N VAL A 234 -2.85 15.12 -0.42
CA VAL A 234 -3.42 16.47 -0.61
C VAL A 234 -3.11 17.42 0.55
N ASP A 235 -2.74 16.88 1.70
CA ASP A 235 -2.22 17.64 2.83
C ASP A 235 -0.94 18.41 2.51
N TRP A 236 -0.21 18.04 1.45
CA TRP A 236 0.94 18.81 0.95
C TRP A 236 0.54 20.22 0.51
N LEU A 237 -0.66 20.39 -0.04
CA LEU A 237 -1.14 21.70 -0.48
C LEU A 237 -1.35 22.68 0.68
N PHE A 238 -1.48 22.20 1.91
CA PHE A 238 -1.72 23.05 3.07
C PHE A 238 -0.56 24.03 3.32
N GLU A 239 0.67 23.69 2.93
CA GLU A 239 1.81 24.62 2.95
C GLU A 239 1.64 25.82 2.00
N PHE A 240 0.66 25.77 1.08
CA PHE A 240 0.36 26.78 0.07
C PHE A 240 -1.11 27.23 0.16
N PRO A 241 -1.48 28.09 1.14
CA PRO A 241 -2.87 28.37 1.49
C PRO A 241 -3.74 28.87 0.32
N GLN A 242 -3.20 29.69 -0.58
CA GLN A 242 -3.91 30.19 -1.76
C GLN A 242 -4.31 29.05 -2.71
N VAL A 243 -3.37 28.14 -3.00
CA VAL A 243 -3.61 26.97 -3.85
C VAL A 243 -4.58 26.00 -3.18
N ALA A 244 -4.35 25.69 -1.90
CA ALA A 244 -5.25 24.83 -1.13
C ALA A 244 -6.68 25.36 -1.14
N GLN A 245 -6.90 26.62 -0.79
CA GLN A 245 -8.23 27.21 -0.72
C GLN A 245 -8.95 27.15 -2.08
N GLY A 246 -8.27 27.57 -3.16
CA GLY A 246 -8.85 27.56 -4.51
C GLY A 246 -9.15 26.15 -5.01
N PHE A 247 -8.19 25.22 -4.90
CA PHE A 247 -8.34 23.86 -5.40
C PHE A 247 -9.37 23.06 -4.62
N PHE A 248 -9.42 23.19 -3.30
CA PHE A 248 -10.41 22.49 -2.48
C PHE A 248 -11.83 23.03 -2.73
N ALA A 249 -11.99 24.35 -2.89
CA ALA A 249 -13.27 24.93 -3.31
C ALA A 249 -13.71 24.39 -4.69
N LEU A 250 -12.77 24.22 -5.62
CA LEU A 250 -13.04 23.65 -6.95
C LEU A 250 -13.55 22.20 -6.87
N LEU A 251 -12.85 21.32 -6.13
CA LEU A 251 -13.26 19.93 -5.97
C LEU A 251 -14.66 19.80 -5.35
N ARG A 252 -14.98 20.68 -4.39
CA ARG A 252 -16.31 20.75 -3.79
C ARG A 252 -17.35 21.16 -4.82
N SER A 253 -17.09 22.22 -5.58
CA SER A 253 -17.99 22.71 -6.63
C SER A 253 -18.28 21.61 -7.65
N TRP A 254 -17.27 20.87 -8.13
CA TRP A 254 -17.49 19.77 -9.07
C TRP A 254 -18.35 18.63 -8.51
N HIS A 255 -18.19 18.31 -7.21
CA HIS A 255 -19.04 17.33 -6.54
C HIS A 255 -20.49 17.83 -6.42
N GLU A 256 -20.70 19.11 -6.10
CA GLU A 256 -22.03 19.71 -5.98
C GLU A 256 -22.72 19.83 -7.35
N GLU A 257 -21.99 20.19 -8.41
CA GLU A 257 -22.48 20.28 -9.79
C GLU A 257 -23.00 18.95 -10.35
N ALA A 258 -22.55 17.81 -9.82
CA ALA A 258 -23.11 16.51 -10.19
C ALA A 258 -24.62 16.39 -9.86
N ASN A 259 -25.15 17.19 -8.93
CA ASN A 259 -26.60 17.22 -8.67
C ASN A 259 -27.37 17.98 -9.77
N ASN A 260 -26.70 18.83 -10.54
CA ASN A 260 -27.32 19.73 -11.51
C ASN A 260 -27.07 19.28 -12.95
N LEU A 261 -25.89 18.71 -13.24
CA LEU A 261 -25.40 18.45 -14.59
C LEU A 261 -24.94 17.00 -14.76
N GLU A 262 -25.49 16.30 -15.76
CA GLU A 262 -25.18 14.89 -16.05
C GLU A 262 -23.70 14.65 -16.38
N ILE A 263 -23.03 15.61 -17.02
CA ILE A 263 -21.59 15.48 -17.33
C ILE A 263 -20.74 15.37 -16.06
N TRP A 264 -21.09 16.12 -15.01
CA TRP A 264 -20.40 16.09 -13.71
C TRP A 264 -20.77 14.85 -12.89
N GLN A 265 -21.94 14.24 -13.16
CA GLN A 265 -22.27 12.90 -12.65
C GLN A 265 -21.36 11.79 -13.18
N ARG A 266 -20.43 12.07 -14.10
CA ARG A 266 -19.43 11.11 -14.59
C ARG A 266 -18.11 11.19 -13.85
N LEU A 267 -17.89 12.22 -13.03
CA LEU A 267 -16.71 12.35 -12.18
C LEU A 267 -16.93 11.69 -10.81
N ARG A 268 -15.93 10.96 -10.33
CA ARG A 268 -15.81 10.47 -8.95
C ARG A 268 -14.52 10.96 -8.35
N LEU A 269 -14.54 11.32 -7.08
CA LEU A 269 -13.37 11.83 -6.37
C LEU A 269 -13.01 10.90 -5.21
N VAL A 270 -11.74 10.57 -5.08
CA VAL A 270 -11.19 9.86 -3.92
C VAL A 270 -10.03 10.68 -3.38
N VAL A 271 -10.22 11.31 -2.22
CA VAL A 271 -9.26 12.27 -1.66
C VAL A 271 -8.64 11.70 -0.38
N ALA A 272 -7.33 11.48 -0.38
CA ALA A 272 -6.59 11.02 0.79
C ALA A 272 -5.80 12.17 1.43
N HIS A 273 -6.03 12.42 2.71
CA HIS A 273 -5.28 13.42 3.50
C HIS A 273 -4.84 12.89 4.86
N SER A 274 -3.72 13.42 5.37
CA SER A 274 -3.24 13.14 6.72
C SER A 274 -3.89 14.04 7.76
N THR A 275 -4.16 13.51 8.96
CA THR A 275 -4.73 14.27 10.09
C THR A 275 -3.68 15.01 10.94
N GLU A 276 -2.41 14.95 10.55
CA GLU A 276 -1.27 15.52 11.30
C GLU A 276 -1.05 17.01 11.00
N VAL A 277 -1.48 17.49 9.84
CA VAL A 277 -1.35 18.90 9.45
C VAL A 277 -2.67 19.61 9.73
N TYR A 278 -2.72 20.38 10.81
CA TYR A 278 -3.89 21.19 11.15
C TYR A 278 -3.74 22.59 10.56
N ILE A 279 -4.42 22.86 9.44
CA ILE A 279 -4.68 24.23 9.00
C ILE A 279 -6.18 24.47 9.07
N PRO A 280 -6.64 25.55 9.72
CA PRO A 280 -8.04 25.92 9.70
C PRO A 280 -8.41 26.36 8.27
N LEU A 281 -8.92 25.43 7.46
CA LEU A 281 -9.62 25.78 6.23
C LEU A 281 -10.99 26.36 6.57
N ASN A 282 -11.42 27.38 5.81
CA ASN A 282 -12.78 27.89 5.90
C ASN A 282 -13.78 26.74 5.69
N LEU A 283 -14.59 26.45 6.73
CA LEU A 283 -15.54 25.33 6.77
C LEU A 283 -16.47 25.28 5.54
N ASN A 284 -16.83 26.43 4.99
CA ASN A 284 -17.76 26.55 3.87
C ASN A 284 -17.12 26.31 2.49
N GLN A 285 -15.80 26.27 2.39
CA GLN A 285 -15.07 26.13 1.12
C GLN A 285 -14.32 24.80 1.00
N SER A 286 -14.41 23.96 2.02
CA SER A 286 -13.68 22.71 2.06
C SER A 286 -14.53 21.54 1.51
N PRO A 287 -13.97 20.68 0.63
CA PRO A 287 -14.58 19.42 0.24
C PRO A 287 -14.56 18.44 1.41
N PHE A 288 -13.83 18.72 2.50
CA PHE A 288 -13.77 17.89 3.70
C PHE A 288 -15.06 17.89 4.54
N ASN A 289 -16.12 18.57 4.08
CA ASN A 289 -17.44 18.56 4.72
C ASN A 289 -18.54 17.93 3.87
N VAL A 290 -18.23 17.44 2.66
CA VAL A 290 -19.18 16.78 1.73
C VAL A 290 -18.70 15.38 1.35
N GLY A 291 -19.55 14.55 0.74
CA GLY A 291 -19.23 13.16 0.42
C GLY A 291 -19.01 12.25 1.65
N LEU A 292 -18.55 11.03 1.41
CA LEU A 292 -18.37 9.97 2.42
C LEU A 292 -17.02 10.13 3.17
N PRO A 293 -17.03 10.44 4.49
CA PRO A 293 -15.82 10.46 5.30
C PRO A 293 -15.42 9.04 5.74
N ILE A 294 -14.22 8.60 5.35
CA ILE A 294 -13.61 7.34 5.77
C ILE A 294 -12.46 7.65 6.72
N ARG A 295 -12.63 7.33 8.01
CA ARG A 295 -11.52 7.33 8.98
C ARG A 295 -10.91 5.94 9.02
N LEU A 296 -9.62 5.80 8.74
CA LEU A 296 -8.95 4.51 8.91
C LEU A 296 -8.65 4.28 10.39
N PRO A 297 -9.22 3.23 11.01
CA PRO A 297 -8.89 2.88 12.38
C PRO A 297 -7.53 2.19 12.44
N GLU A 298 -7.02 2.08 13.66
CA GLU A 298 -5.97 1.12 14.00
C GLU A 298 -6.45 -0.31 13.74
N LEU A 299 -5.50 -1.22 13.53
CA LEU A 299 -5.78 -2.65 13.38
C LEU A 299 -6.27 -3.25 14.70
N SER A 300 -7.31 -4.08 14.63
CA SER A 300 -7.77 -4.88 15.76
C SER A 300 -6.72 -5.94 16.13
N ILE A 301 -6.80 -6.49 17.34
CA ILE A 301 -5.83 -7.52 17.78
C ILE A 301 -5.86 -8.77 16.89
N GLU A 302 -7.01 -9.13 16.34
CA GLU A 302 -7.17 -10.23 15.38
C GLU A 302 -6.48 -9.92 14.06
N GLN A 303 -6.62 -8.68 13.57
CA GLN A 303 -5.93 -8.18 12.39
C GLN A 303 -4.42 -8.14 12.59
N VAL A 304 -3.95 -7.72 13.77
CA VAL A 304 -2.53 -7.76 14.14
C VAL A 304 -2.00 -9.19 14.15
N GLN A 305 -2.74 -10.13 14.75
CA GLN A 305 -2.35 -11.54 14.76
C GLN A 305 -2.31 -12.13 13.35
N TRP A 306 -3.28 -11.78 12.50
CA TRP A 306 -3.29 -12.20 11.10
C TRP A 306 -2.05 -11.67 10.36
N LEU A 307 -1.73 -10.38 10.54
CA LEU A 307 -0.58 -9.75 9.92
C LEU A 307 0.74 -10.37 10.40
N ALA A 308 0.88 -10.64 11.70
CA ALA A 308 2.05 -11.31 12.27
C ALA A 308 2.32 -12.68 11.59
N LYS A 309 1.26 -13.46 11.33
CA LYS A 309 1.37 -14.73 10.59
C LYS A 309 1.88 -14.52 9.17
N GLN A 310 1.50 -13.43 8.51
CA GLN A 310 2.02 -13.07 7.18
C GLN A 310 3.51 -12.70 7.19
N TYR A 311 4.13 -12.50 8.36
CA TYR A 311 5.57 -12.34 8.52
C TYR A 311 6.25 -13.60 9.09
N GLY A 312 5.51 -14.71 9.20
CA GLY A 312 6.01 -15.97 9.76
C GLY A 312 6.03 -16.00 11.29
N TRP A 313 5.52 -14.97 11.95
CA TRP A 313 5.51 -14.88 13.41
C TRP A 313 4.24 -15.49 14.01
N HIS A 314 4.35 -16.77 14.40
CA HIS A 314 3.25 -17.59 14.92
C HIS A 314 3.14 -17.50 16.44
N SER A 315 2.84 -16.31 16.95
CA SER A 315 2.69 -16.09 18.40
C SER A 315 1.22 -16.09 18.84
N SER A 316 0.99 -16.38 20.12
CA SER A 316 -0.34 -16.21 20.74
C SER A 316 -0.65 -14.71 20.91
N ILE A 317 -1.93 -14.37 21.02
CA ILE A 317 -2.36 -12.98 21.28
C ILE A 317 -1.70 -12.42 22.54
N GLN A 318 -1.60 -13.24 23.60
CA GLN A 318 -0.97 -12.86 24.87
C GLN A 318 0.51 -12.49 24.70
N ALA A 319 1.23 -13.21 23.84
CA ALA A 319 2.63 -12.92 23.54
C ALA A 319 2.82 -11.65 22.69
N MET A 320 1.81 -11.25 21.90
CA MET A 320 1.83 -10.00 21.13
C MET A 320 1.42 -8.77 21.94
N GLN A 321 0.73 -8.96 23.06
CA GLN A 321 0.18 -7.87 23.86
C GLN A 321 1.21 -6.79 24.20
N PRO A 322 2.45 -7.10 24.61
CA PRO A 322 3.45 -6.06 24.90
C PRO A 322 3.79 -5.19 23.68
N LEU A 323 3.81 -5.75 22.48
CA LEU A 323 4.02 -4.99 21.24
C LEU A 323 2.83 -4.09 20.94
N VAL A 324 1.62 -4.63 21.02
CA VAL A 324 0.39 -3.86 20.76
C VAL A 324 0.20 -2.76 21.80
N SER A 325 0.57 -2.99 23.06
CA SER A 325 0.58 -1.95 24.08
C SER A 325 1.60 -0.83 23.79
N MET A 326 2.70 -1.14 23.10
CA MET A 326 3.75 -0.17 22.78
C MET A 326 3.39 0.70 21.56
N VAL A 327 2.81 0.12 20.51
CA VAL A 327 2.60 0.82 19.22
C VAL A 327 1.14 0.87 18.76
N GLY A 328 0.21 0.39 19.59
CA GLY A 328 -1.20 0.25 19.23
C GLY A 328 -1.42 -0.70 18.05
N GLY A 329 -2.50 -0.48 17.32
CA GLY A 329 -2.78 -1.15 16.05
C GLY A 329 -2.19 -0.42 14.84
N HIS A 330 -1.11 0.35 15.00
CA HIS A 330 -0.55 1.17 13.92
C HIS A 330 0.09 0.29 12.82
N PRO A 331 -0.47 0.24 11.58
CA PRO A 331 -0.08 -0.74 10.57
C PRO A 331 1.41 -0.74 10.22
N TYR A 332 2.01 0.44 10.01
CA TYR A 332 3.44 0.54 9.68
C TYR A 332 4.38 0.13 10.82
N LEU A 333 4.11 0.57 12.05
CA LEU A 333 4.96 0.23 13.20
C LEU A 333 4.90 -1.27 13.51
N LEU A 334 3.73 -1.89 13.34
CA LEU A 334 3.57 -3.33 13.45
C LEU A 334 4.33 -4.07 12.35
N GLN A 335 4.19 -3.65 11.08
CA GLN A 335 4.95 -4.25 9.97
C GLN A 335 6.46 -4.13 10.18
N LEU A 336 6.94 -2.98 10.65
CA LEU A 336 8.35 -2.78 10.97
C LEU A 336 8.81 -3.71 12.09
N ALA A 337 7.97 -3.93 13.10
CA ALA A 337 8.25 -4.88 14.16
C ALA A 337 8.37 -6.30 13.61
N PHE A 338 7.36 -6.75 12.86
CA PHE A 338 7.30 -8.10 12.33
C PHE A 338 8.42 -8.38 11.32
N TYR A 339 8.77 -7.39 10.50
CA TYR A 339 9.94 -7.46 9.63
C TYR A 339 11.21 -7.74 10.43
N HIS A 340 11.47 -6.98 11.49
CA HIS A 340 12.67 -7.18 12.31
C HIS A 340 12.66 -8.46 13.16
N LEU A 341 11.49 -8.92 13.61
CA LEU A 341 11.32 -10.21 14.29
C LEU A 341 11.63 -11.37 13.33
N GLN A 342 11.19 -11.26 12.07
CA GLN A 342 11.50 -12.24 11.02
C GLN A 342 13.01 -12.27 10.70
N GLN A 343 13.71 -11.14 10.82
CA GLN A 343 15.17 -11.03 10.69
C GLN A 343 15.95 -11.52 11.93
N GLY A 344 15.28 -12.12 12.92
CA GLY A 344 15.91 -12.79 14.06
C GLY A 344 16.06 -11.94 15.32
N LYS A 345 15.57 -10.70 15.37
CA LYS A 345 15.48 -9.96 16.64
C LYS A 345 14.43 -10.61 17.55
N THR A 346 14.69 -10.62 18.86
CA THR A 346 13.66 -11.05 19.82
C THR A 346 12.69 -9.90 20.12
N LEU A 347 11.47 -10.24 20.55
CA LEU A 347 10.49 -9.24 20.97
C LEU A 347 11.01 -8.40 22.15
N GLU A 348 11.71 -9.02 23.10
CA GLU A 348 12.30 -8.31 24.24
C GLU A 348 13.33 -7.27 23.81
N GLN A 349 14.26 -7.63 22.91
CA GLN A 349 15.25 -6.70 22.36
C GLN A 349 14.59 -5.53 21.62
N LEU A 350 13.53 -5.82 20.87
CA LEU A 350 12.77 -4.81 20.15
C LEU A 350 12.12 -3.83 21.12
N LEU A 351 11.41 -4.32 22.13
CA LEU A 351 10.69 -3.49 23.11
C LEU A 351 11.64 -2.64 23.96
N GLN A 352 12.78 -3.20 24.39
CA GLN A 352 13.79 -2.45 25.15
C GLN A 352 14.37 -1.29 24.32
N ALA A 353 14.63 -1.51 23.03
CA ALA A 353 15.19 -0.48 22.15
C ALA A 353 14.12 0.48 21.59
N ALA A 354 12.85 0.08 21.54
CA ALA A 354 11.75 0.78 20.87
C ALA A 354 11.61 2.28 21.21
N PRO A 355 11.71 2.73 22.49
CA PRO A 355 11.60 4.15 22.83
C PRO A 355 12.92 4.94 22.64
N THR A 356 13.97 4.33 22.11
CA THR A 356 15.31 4.93 22.03
C THR A 356 15.70 5.31 20.60
N GLN A 357 16.74 6.14 20.46
CA GLN A 357 17.31 6.50 19.15
C GLN A 357 17.96 5.30 18.41
N ALA A 358 18.26 4.20 19.13
CA ALA A 358 18.76 2.96 18.54
C ALA A 358 17.63 2.00 18.12
N GLY A 359 16.38 2.31 18.48
CA GLY A 359 15.21 1.51 18.18
C GLY A 359 14.81 1.54 16.71
N ILE A 360 14.00 0.55 16.32
CA ILE A 360 13.47 0.44 14.96
C ILE A 360 12.50 1.60 14.64
N TYR A 361 11.92 2.23 15.66
CA TYR A 361 10.96 3.34 15.51
C TYR A 361 11.61 4.73 15.51
N ARG A 362 12.95 4.82 15.51
CA ARG A 362 13.68 6.10 15.64
C ARG A 362 13.22 7.16 14.63
N ASP A 363 12.98 6.79 13.38
CA ASP A 363 12.64 7.74 12.32
C ASP A 363 11.19 8.23 12.45
N HIS A 364 10.30 7.39 12.98
CA HIS A 364 8.94 7.79 13.35
C HIS A 364 8.94 8.75 14.54
N LEU A 365 9.68 8.42 15.60
CA LEU A 365 9.80 9.27 16.80
C LEU A 365 10.47 10.61 16.47
N ARG A 366 11.51 10.61 15.62
CA ARG A 366 12.21 11.83 15.18
C ARG A 366 11.28 12.79 14.44
N ARG A 367 10.37 12.28 13.60
CA ARG A 367 9.38 13.12 12.91
C ARG A 367 8.44 13.79 13.89
N HIS A 368 7.89 13.04 14.86
CA HIS A 368 7.06 13.63 15.90
C HIS A 368 7.83 14.63 16.76
N TRP A 369 9.07 14.32 17.11
CA TRP A 369 9.94 15.26 17.82
C TRP A 369 10.13 16.57 17.05
N GLN A 370 10.38 16.50 15.74
CA GLN A 370 10.52 17.69 14.90
C GLN A 370 9.23 18.53 14.90
N VAL A 371 8.05 17.90 14.78
CA VAL A 371 6.76 18.60 14.87
C VAL A 371 6.59 19.30 16.22
N LEU A 372 6.98 18.67 17.33
CA LEU A 372 6.89 19.30 18.65
C LEU A 372 7.86 20.48 18.79
N GLN A 373 9.03 20.43 18.14
CA GLN A 373 9.96 21.55 18.11
C GLN A 373 9.44 22.73 17.28
N ASP A 374 8.77 22.45 16.16
CA ASP A 374 8.20 23.47 15.29
C ASP A 374 6.96 24.14 15.93
N TYR A 375 6.26 23.44 16.83
CA TYR A 375 5.04 23.91 17.50
C TYR A 375 5.09 23.76 19.03
N PRO A 376 5.68 24.73 19.77
CA PRO A 376 5.85 24.64 21.23
C PRO A 376 4.55 24.48 22.04
N GLU A 377 3.42 24.96 21.51
CA GLU A 377 2.11 24.77 22.13
C GLU A 377 1.70 23.29 22.15
N LEU A 378 2.03 22.53 21.10
CA LEU A 378 1.78 21.09 21.04
C LEU A 378 2.68 20.33 22.03
N GLN A 379 3.93 20.77 22.20
CA GLN A 379 4.82 20.22 23.22
C GLN A 379 4.22 20.41 24.62
N THR A 380 3.77 21.62 24.93
CA THR A 380 3.13 21.93 26.23
C THR A 380 1.87 21.09 26.46
N ALA A 381 1.04 20.92 25.43
CA ALA A 381 -0.15 20.08 25.51
C ALA A 381 0.21 18.60 25.73
N LEU A 382 1.23 18.09 25.04
CA LEU A 382 1.71 16.72 25.22
C LEU A 382 2.26 16.49 26.63
N ASP A 383 3.03 17.44 27.18
CA ASP A 383 3.56 17.35 28.54
C ASP A 383 2.43 17.20 29.58
N ARG A 384 1.32 17.94 29.42
CA ARG A 384 0.12 17.79 30.27
C ARG A 384 -0.52 16.42 30.13
N VAL A 385 -0.68 15.92 28.90
CA VAL A 385 -1.23 14.58 28.65
C VAL A 385 -0.36 13.50 29.30
N ILE A 386 0.97 13.61 29.21
CA ILE A 386 1.91 12.67 29.86
C ILE A 386 1.83 12.78 31.39
N ALA A 387 1.66 13.99 31.92
CA ALA A 387 1.49 14.23 33.35
C ALA A 387 0.10 13.80 33.89
N ASN A 388 -0.82 13.33 33.02
CA ASN A 388 -2.24 13.13 33.34
C ASN A 388 -2.91 14.38 33.93
N GLU A 389 -2.45 15.57 33.55
CA GLU A 389 -3.07 16.84 33.90
C GLU A 389 -4.18 17.17 32.87
N PRO A 390 -5.37 17.60 33.31
CA PRO A 390 -6.52 17.82 32.44
C PRO A 390 -6.35 18.96 31.42
#